data_AF-A0A644Z940-F1
#
_entry.id   AF-A0A644Z940-F1
#
_cell.length_a   1.000
_cell.length_b   1.000
_cell.length_c   1.000
_cell.angle_alpha   90.00
_cell.angle_beta   90.00
_cell.angle_gamma   90.00
#
_symmetry.space_group_name_H-M   'P 1'
#
loop_
_entity.id
_entity.type
_entity.pdbx_description
1 polymer ?
#
loop_
_entity_poly.entity_id
_entity_poly.type
_entity_poly.pdbx_seq_one_letter_code
_entity_poly.pdbx_strand_id
1 'polypeptide(L)'
;MQSQTNTQVTNDKGKLAAIMMLTLLSIAIIVVGVSFCIYSIICNVEFMVLGNLVHGAVFGLIVSFLGVRYFLSVGKLKAAIYQPTSKFSWSNFKKDI
;
A
#
# COMPACT_ATOMS: atom_id res chain seq x y z
N MET A 1 18.64 -33.47 -27.54
CA MET A 1 18.41 -32.06 -27.94
C MET A 1 18.24 -31.25 -26.67
N GLN A 2 19.21 -30.36 -26.39
CA GLN A 2 19.19 -29.45 -25.25
C GLN A 2 18.15 -28.36 -25.47
N SER A 3 17.55 -27.88 -24.37
CA SER A 3 17.58 -26.47 -23.92
C SER A 3 16.23 -25.88 -23.49
N GLN A 4 16.24 -25.38 -22.25
CA GLN A 4 15.39 -24.32 -21.64
C GLN A 4 13.97 -24.74 -21.21
N THR A 5 13.63 -24.66 -19.92
CA THR A 5 13.19 -23.40 -19.30
C THR A 5 13.36 -23.43 -17.77
N ASN A 6 14.60 -23.25 -17.33
CA ASN A 6 14.92 -22.93 -15.94
C ASN A 6 14.82 -21.41 -15.75
N THR A 7 13.60 -20.87 -15.60
CA THR A 7 13.39 -19.42 -15.37
C THR A 7 12.14 -19.17 -14.52
N GLN A 8 12.04 -19.83 -13.36
CA GLN A 8 10.98 -19.55 -12.37
C GLN A 8 11.50 -19.29 -10.94
N VAL A 9 12.82 -19.26 -10.69
CA VAL A 9 13.34 -19.28 -9.30
C VAL A 9 13.95 -17.92 -8.84
N THR A 10 13.95 -16.88 -9.67
CA THR A 10 14.62 -15.61 -9.31
C THR A 10 13.70 -14.40 -9.08
N ASN A 11 12.45 -14.44 -9.53
CA ASN A 11 11.52 -13.28 -9.46
C ASN A 11 10.46 -13.37 -8.34
N ASP A 12 10.55 -14.35 -7.44
CA ASP A 12 9.66 -14.39 -6.27
C ASP A 12 10.16 -13.49 -5.14
N LYS A 13 11.49 -13.37 -4.98
CA LYS A 13 12.10 -12.58 -3.91
C LYS A 13 11.89 -11.08 -4.09
N GLY A 14 11.98 -10.57 -5.32
CA GLY A 14 11.75 -9.15 -5.61
C GLY A 14 10.29 -8.74 -5.41
N LYS A 15 9.35 -9.59 -5.84
CA LYS A 15 7.91 -9.40 -5.65
C LYS A 15 7.55 -9.44 -4.16
N LEU A 16 8.14 -10.37 -3.41
CA LEU A 16 7.99 -10.45 -1.96
C LEU A 16 8.55 -9.22 -1.24
N ALA A 17 9.74 -8.75 -1.63
CA ALA A 17 10.37 -7.55 -1.08
C ALA A 17 9.52 -6.29 -1.32
N ALA A 18 8.96 -6.13 -2.52
CA ALA A 18 8.08 -5.00 -2.84
C ALA A 18 6.79 -5.01 -2.00
N ILE A 19 6.14 -6.18 -1.84
CA ILE A 19 4.95 -6.32 -1.00
C ILE A 19 5.28 -6.04 0.47
N MET A 20 6.41 -6.54 0.96
CA MET A 20 6.89 -6.27 2.32
C MET A 20 7.14 -4.78 2.54
N MET A 21 7.80 -4.11 1.59
CA MET A 21 8.08 -2.68 1.66
C MET A 21 6.78 -1.85 1.65
N LEU A 22 5.82 -2.17 0.78
CA LEU A 22 4.51 -1.51 0.75
C LEU A 22 3.74 -1.71 2.06
N THR A 23 3.84 -2.91 2.66
CA THR A 23 3.19 -3.21 3.93
C THR A 23 3.80 -2.39 5.07
N LEU A 24 5.14 -2.34 5.15
CA LEU A 24 5.86 -1.52 6.12
C LEU A 24 5.51 -0.04 5.97
N LEU A 25 5.48 0.47 4.75
CA LEU A 25 5.11 1.86 4.47
C LEU A 25 3.68 2.16 4.94
N SER A 26 2.75 1.24 4.68
CA SER A 26 1.35 1.38 5.12
C SER A 26 1.23 1.42 6.64
N ILE A 27 1.98 0.57 7.35
CA ILE A 27 2.02 0.56 8.82
C ILE A 27 2.62 1.87 9.33
N ALA A 28 3.71 2.36 8.71
CA ALA A 28 4.33 3.63 9.06
C ALA A 28 3.33 4.80 8.93
N ILE A 29 2.54 4.85 7.85
CA ILE A 29 1.51 5.88 7.66
C ILE A 29 0.46 5.81 8.78
N ILE A 30 0.01 4.61 9.16
CA ILE A 30 -0.95 4.43 10.26
C ILE A 30 -0.37 4.98 11.57
N VAL A 31 0.87 4.61 11.91
CA VAL A 31 1.55 5.04 13.13
C VAL A 31 1.71 6.56 13.16
N VAL A 32 2.12 7.17 12.05
CA VAL A 32 2.24 8.63 11.93
C VAL A 32 0.88 9.30 12.12
N GLY A 33 -0.18 8.79 11.49
CA GLY A 33 -1.54 9.33 11.63
C GLY A 33 -2.06 9.28 13.08
N VAL A 34 -1.88 8.15 13.76
CA VAL A 34 -2.30 7.98 15.16
C VAL A 34 -1.48 8.88 16.08
N SER A 35 -0.16 8.96 15.88
CA SER A 35 0.71 9.82 16.66
C SER A 35 0.34 11.29 16.48
N PHE A 36 0.01 11.69 15.25
CA PHE A 36 -0.44 13.05 14.95
C PHE A 36 -1.80 13.38 15.59
N CYS A 37 -2.73 12.43 15.64
CA CYS A 37 -3.97 12.56 16.41
C CYS A 37 -3.70 12.81 17.88
N ILE A 38 -2.89 11.96 18.52
CA ILE A 38 -2.58 12.04 19.95
C ILE A 38 -1.88 13.38 20.25
N TYR A 39 -0.89 13.75 19.43
CA TYR A 39 -0.18 15.01 19.55
C TYR A 39 -1.12 16.22 19.42
N SER A 40 -2.03 16.19 18.45
CA SER A 40 -2.98 17.28 18.25
C SER A 40 -3.93 17.46 19.43
N ILE A 41 -4.35 16.36 20.07
CA ILE A 41 -5.24 16.40 21.24
C ILE A 41 -4.51 16.98 22.45
N ILE A 42 -3.27 16.55 22.70
CA ILE A 42 -2.48 17.01 23.87
C ILE A 42 -2.09 18.47 23.71
N CYS A 43 -1.64 18.87 22.53
CA CYS A 43 -1.17 20.24 22.27
C CYS A 43 -2.28 21.22 21.86
N ASN A 44 -3.55 20.78 21.79
CA ASN A 44 -4.68 21.58 21.27
C ASN A 44 -4.31 22.30 19.96
N VAL A 45 -3.72 21.55 19.02
CA VAL A 45 -3.26 22.14 17.76
C VAL A 45 -4.48 22.39 16.88
N GLU A 46 -4.83 23.67 16.72
CA GLU A 46 -5.91 24.12 15.86
C GLU A 46 -5.32 24.71 14.58
N PHE A 47 -5.80 24.22 13.43
CA PHE A 47 -5.44 24.75 12.13
C PHE A 47 -6.59 25.58 11.59
N MET A 48 -6.31 26.83 11.22
CA MET A 48 -7.30 27.71 10.61
C MET A 48 -7.43 27.34 9.12
N VAL A 49 -8.52 26.65 8.77
CA VAL A 49 -8.79 26.19 7.39
C VAL A 49 -10.07 26.85 6.91
N LEU A 50 -10.00 27.59 5.79
CA LEU A 50 -11.11 28.36 5.22
C LEU A 50 -11.80 29.32 6.22
N GLY A 51 -11.04 29.86 7.18
CA GLY A 51 -11.56 30.81 8.19
C GLY A 51 -12.22 30.15 9.40
N ASN A 52 -12.23 28.81 9.49
CA ASN A 52 -12.73 28.09 10.66
C ASN A 52 -11.59 27.33 11.34
N LEU A 53 -11.59 27.30 12.68
CA LEU A 53 -10.61 26.54 13.47
C LEU A 53 -10.99 25.06 13.42
N VAL A 54 -10.15 24.26 12.74
CA VAL A 54 -10.32 22.82 12.65
C VAL A 54 -9.27 22.16 13.53
N HIS A 55 -9.72 21.29 14.42
CA HIS A 55 -8.83 20.55 15.30
C HIS A 55 -7.93 19.61 14.48
N GLY A 56 -6.62 19.65 14.70
CA GLY A 56 -5.64 18.85 13.95
C GLY A 56 -5.86 17.33 14.06
N ALA A 57 -6.64 16.86 15.04
CA ALA A 57 -7.07 15.47 15.14
C ALA A 57 -7.88 15.01 13.92
N VAL A 58 -8.61 15.90 13.24
CA VAL A 58 -9.33 15.56 12.00
C VAL A 58 -8.34 15.18 10.89
N PHE A 59 -7.22 15.90 10.78
CA PHE A 59 -6.15 15.56 9.85
C PHE A 59 -5.50 14.23 10.18
N GLY A 60 -5.17 13.99 11.45
CA GLY A 60 -4.62 12.70 11.89
C GLY A 60 -5.57 11.53 11.58
N LEU A 61 -6.89 11.73 11.76
CA LEU A 61 -7.91 10.74 11.45
C LEU A 61 -7.96 10.41 9.96
N ILE A 62 -7.88 11.43 9.09
CA ILE A 62 -7.80 11.24 7.63
C ILE A 62 -6.54 10.46 7.26
N VAL A 63 -5.39 10.80 7.84
CA VAL A 63 -4.12 10.11 7.57
C VAL A 63 -4.17 8.65 8.03
N SER A 64 -4.70 8.38 9.24
CA SER A 64 -4.91 7.01 9.72
C SER A 64 -5.88 6.23 8.83
N PHE A 65 -6.98 6.85 8.39
CA PHE A 65 -7.93 6.24 7.46
C PHE A 65 -7.26 5.87 6.13
N LEU A 66 -6.42 6.76 5.58
CA LEU A 66 -5.61 6.47 4.39
C LEU A 66 -4.68 5.28 4.64
N GLY A 67 -3.97 5.27 5.78
CA GLY A 67 -3.09 4.17 6.16
C GLY A 67 -3.80 2.81 6.20
N VAL A 68 -4.97 2.74 6.83
CA VAL A 68 -5.79 1.51 6.88
C VAL A 68 -6.27 1.11 5.48
N ARG A 69 -6.71 2.07 4.67
CA ARG A 69 -7.15 1.83 3.28
C ARG A 69 -6.02 1.29 2.41
N TYR A 70 -4.81 1.80 2.58
CA TYR A 70 -3.63 1.29 1.88
C TYR A 70 -3.29 -0.13 2.32
N PHE A 71 -3.38 -0.43 3.62
CA PHE A 71 -3.13 -1.76 4.14
C PHE A 71 -4.07 -2.80 3.50
N LEU A 72 -5.37 -2.49 3.41
CA LEU A 72 -6.34 -3.35 2.74
C LEU A 72 -6.05 -3.50 1.23
N SER A 73 -5.69 -2.42 0.55
CA SER A 73 -5.34 -2.45 -0.88
C SER A 73 -4.09 -3.31 -1.15
N VAL A 74 -3.07 -3.20 -0.31
CA VAL A 74 -1.85 -4.03 -0.39
C VAL A 74 -2.18 -5.50 -0.11
N GLY A 75 -3.09 -5.78 0.83
CA GLY A 75 -3.59 -7.14 1.07
C GLY A 75 -4.29 -7.75 -0.14
N LYS A 76 -5.16 -6.98 -0.82
CA LYS A 76 -5.82 -7.40 -2.07
C LYS A 76 -4.80 -7.63 -3.19
N LEU A 77 -3.78 -6.79 -3.30
CA LEU A 77 -2.70 -6.94 -4.26
C LEU A 77 -1.88 -8.22 -3.99
N LYS A 78 -1.53 -8.49 -2.72
CA LYS A 78 -0.87 -9.73 -2.30
C LYS A 78 -1.70 -10.96 -2.69
N ALA A 79 -3.01 -10.94 -2.44
CA ALA A 79 -3.92 -12.03 -2.78
C ALA A 79 -4.00 -12.26 -4.31
N ALA A 80 -4.09 -11.20 -5.12
CA ALA A 80 -4.10 -11.31 -6.58
C ALA A 80 -2.77 -11.82 -7.15
N ILE A 81 -1.64 -11.40 -6.56
CA ILE A 81 -0.29 -11.81 -6.96
C ILE A 81 -0.02 -13.29 -6.66
N TYR A 82 -0.55 -13.81 -5.55
CA TYR A 82 -0.36 -15.19 -5.10
C TYR A 82 -1.43 -16.16 -5.62
N GLN A 83 -2.42 -15.71 -6.40
CA GLN A 83 -3.35 -16.62 -7.05
C GLN A 83 -2.59 -17.57 -8.00
N PRO A 84 -2.68 -18.90 -7.83
CA PRO A 84 -1.92 -19.89 -8.60
C PRO A 84 -2.26 -19.90 -10.10
N THR A 85 -3.34 -19.22 -10.50
CA THR A 85 -3.83 -19.12 -11.87
C THR A 85 -3.48 -17.80 -12.58
N SER A 86 -2.86 -16.83 -11.90
CA SER A 86 -2.48 -15.55 -12.53
C SER A 86 -1.18 -15.70 -13.34
N LYS A 87 -1.21 -16.54 -14.38
CA LYS A 87 -0.22 -16.43 -15.45
C LYS A 87 -0.58 -15.19 -16.27
N PHE A 88 0.35 -14.24 -16.35
CA PHE A 88 0.25 -13.10 -17.25
C PHE A 88 0.09 -13.65 -18.67
N SER A 89 -1.14 -13.68 -19.18
CA SER A 89 -1.43 -14.26 -20.48
C SER A 89 -1.07 -13.25 -21.56
N TRP A 90 0.14 -13.38 -22.10
CA TRP A 90 0.59 -12.67 -23.30
C TRP A 90 -0.33 -12.90 -24.51
N SER A 91 -1.21 -13.91 -24.47
CA SER A 91 -2.25 -14.10 -25.49
C SER A 91 -3.23 -12.92 -25.57
N ASN A 92 -3.49 -12.21 -24.47
CA ASN A 92 -4.35 -11.02 -24.48
C ASN A 92 -3.61 -9.77 -25.02
N PHE A 93 -2.28 -9.81 -25.09
CA PHE A 93 -1.48 -8.69 -25.58
C PHE A 93 -1.04 -8.87 -27.04
N LYS A 94 -1.34 -10.01 -27.66
CA LYS A 94 -1.16 -10.20 -29.08
C LYS A 94 -2.29 -9.47 -29.80
N LYS A 95 -2.06 -8.19 -30.08
CA LYS A 95 -2.81 -7.46 -31.09
C LYS A 95 -2.45 -8.12 -32.42
N ASP A 96 -3.35 -8.93 -32.95
CA ASP A 96 -3.27 -9.40 -34.33
C ASP A 96 -3.13 -8.15 -35.23
N ILE A 97 -1.92 -7.98 -35.77
CA ILE A 97 -1.56 -7.05 -36.84
C ILE A 97 -0.93 -7.91 -37.91
#